data_AF-A0A9E5YIG0-F1
#
_entry.id   AF-A0A9E5YIG0-F1
#
_cell.length_a   1.000
_cell.length_b   1.000
_cell.length_c   1.000
_cell.angle_alpha   90.00
_cell.angle_beta   90.00
_cell.angle_gamma   90.00
#
_symmetry.space_group_name_H-M   'P 1'
#
loop_
_entity.id
_entity.type
_entity.pdbx_description
1 polymer ?
#
loop_
_entity_poly.entity_id
_entity_poly.type
_entity_poly.pdbx_seq_one_letter_code
_entity_poly.pdbx_strand_id
1 'polypeptide(L)' 'MKLYVEINNEKHYIEKDIVEKYGLKEGQTTPSAGLEIKRENGSMVETEIIDETEIDKDTGEG' A
#
# COMPACT_ATOMS: atom_id res chain seq x y z
N MET A 1 0.19 4.19 13.81
CA MET A 1 -0.38 2.87 13.44
C MET A 1 -1.27 3.08 12.24
N LYS A 2 -1.04 2.36 11.14
CA LYS A 2 -1.87 2.42 9.92
C LYS A 2 -2.51 1.06 9.68
N LEU A 3 -3.80 1.02 9.38
CA LEU A 3 -4.48 -0.20 8.94
C LEU A 3 -4.53 -0.20 7.41
N TYR A 4 -4.43 -1.37 6.81
CA TYR A 4 -4.52 -1.55 5.37
C TYR A 4 -5.18 -2.87 5.01
N VAL A 5 -5.65 -2.97 3.78
CA VAL A 5 -6.03 -4.24 3.14
C VAL A 5 -5.09 -4.48 1.97
N GLU A 6 -4.85 -5.75 1.64
CA GLU A 6 -4.03 -6.12 0.50
C GLU A 6 -4.94 -6.57 -0.64
N ILE A 7 -4.85 -5.91 -1.79
CA ILE A 7 -5.63 -6.21 -2.98
C ILE A 7 -4.64 -6.35 -4.13
N ASN A 8 -4.66 -7.49 -4.83
CA ASN A 8 -3.71 -7.77 -5.91
C ASN A 8 -2.23 -7.55 -5.52
N ASN A 9 -1.87 -7.90 -4.28
CA ASN A 9 -0.53 -7.71 -3.74
C ASN A 9 -0.10 -6.23 -3.52
N GLU A 10 -1.05 -5.29 -3.60
CA GLU A 10 -0.88 -3.86 -3.29
C GLU A 10 -1.53 -3.50 -1.94
N LYS A 11 -0.85 -2.67 -1.15
CA LYS A 11 -1.34 -2.19 0.14
C LYS A 11 -2.25 -0.97 -0.05
N HIS A 12 -3.53 -1.13 0.27
CA HIS A 12 -4.49 -0.02 0.32
C HIS A 12 -4.73 0.39 1.77
N TYR A 13 -4.20 1.54 2.15
CA TYR A 13 -4.36 2.08 3.50
C TYR A 13 -5.77 2.57 3.74
N ILE A 14 -6.30 2.24 4.92
CA ILE A 14 -7.60 2.68 5.39
C ILE A 14 -7.40 4.00 6.13
N GLU A 15 -8.19 5.01 5.75
CA GLU A 15 -8.17 6.31 6.41
C GLU A 15 -8.52 6.21 7.90
N LYS A 16 -7.86 7.02 8.72
CA LYS A 16 -8.02 7.01 10.18
C LYS A 16 -9.48 7.26 10.59
N ASP A 17 -10.16 8.19 9.94
CA ASP A 17 -11.59 8.47 10.16
C ASP A 17 -12.48 7.25 9.93
N ILE A 18 -12.20 6.46 8.89
CA ILE A 18 -12.95 5.22 8.60
C ILE A 18 -12.67 4.18 9.68
N VAL A 19 -11.40 4.04 10.10
CA VAL A 19 -11.02 3.13 11.19
C VAL A 19 -11.74 3.49 12.48
N GLU A 20 -11.78 4.77 12.85
CA GLU A 20 -12.43 5.24 14.08
C GLU A 20 -13.97 5.12 13.98
N LYS A 21 -14.56 5.53 12.86
CA LYS A 21 -16.01 5.49 12.63
C LYS A 21 -16.58 4.08 12.65
N TYR A 22 -15.85 3.11 12.09
CA TYR A 22 -16.30 1.72 12.00
C TYR A 22 -15.62 0.80 13.03
N GLY A 23 -14.77 1.34 13.91
CA GLY A 23 -14.07 0.56 14.93
C GLY A 23 -13.22 -0.58 14.36
N LEU A 24 -12.59 -0.37 13.20
CA LEU A 24 -11.82 -1.38 12.49
C LEU A 24 -10.59 -1.79 13.30
N LYS A 25 -10.27 -3.09 13.27
CA LYS A 25 -9.13 -3.67 13.98
C LYS A 25 -8.40 -4.66 13.09
N GLU A 26 -7.12 -4.83 13.35
CA GLU A 26 -6.31 -5.89 12.75
C GLU A 26 -6.95 -7.27 12.97
N GLY A 27 -6.87 -8.12 11.95
CA GLY A 27 -7.43 -9.47 11.95
C GLY A 27 -8.94 -9.52 11.71
N GLN A 28 -9.62 -8.37 11.61
CA GLN A 28 -11.00 -8.37 11.12
C GLN A 28 -11.05 -8.58 9.61
N THR A 29 -12.02 -9.35 9.17
CA THR A 29 -12.33 -9.52 7.75
C THR A 29 -13.45 -8.57 7.37
N THR A 30 -13.23 -7.76 6.33
CA THR A 30 -14.26 -6.87 5.81
C THR A 30 -15.44 -7.67 5.26
N PRO A 31 -16.69 -7.35 5.64
CA PRO A 31 -17.85 -8.17 5.27
C PRO A 31 -18.15 -8.15 3.77
N SER A 32 -17.85 -7.05 3.08
CA SER A 32 -18.20 -6.88 1.65
C SER A 32 -17.19 -7.52 0.70
N ALA A 33 -15.91 -7.52 1.07
CA ALA A 33 -14.82 -7.93 0.18
C ALA A 33 -14.08 -9.18 0.66
N GLY A 34 -14.36 -9.65 1.88
CA GLY A 34 -13.63 -10.78 2.47
C GLY A 34 -12.15 -10.47 2.74
N LEU A 35 -11.76 -9.20 2.73
CA LEU A 35 -10.36 -8.78 2.89
C LEU A 35 -10.01 -8.69 4.36
N GLU A 36 -8.89 -9.31 4.74
CA GLU A 36 -8.33 -9.20 6.08
C GLU A 36 -7.66 -7.84 6.27
N ILE A 37 -8.02 -7.17 7.37
CA ILE A 37 -7.42 -5.91 7.78
C ILE A 37 -6.10 -6.21 8.46
N LYS A 38 -5.01 -5.75 7.85
CA LYS A 38 -3.65 -5.87 8.36
C LYS A 38 -3.23 -4.55 9.01
N ARG A 39 -2.33 -4.64 10.00
CA ARG A 39 -1.70 -3.47 10.63
C ARG A 39 -0.29 -3.31 10.09
N GLU A 40 0.02 -2.10 9.66
CA GLU A 40 1.41 -1.70 9.49
C GLU A 40 1.88 -0.99 10.75
N ASN A 41 2.76 -1.67 11.48
CA ASN A 41 3.62 -1.00 12.44
C ASN A 41 4.71 -0.31 11.63
N GLY A 42 4.76 1.01 11.70
CA GLY A 42 5.72 1.81 10.95
C GLY A 42 7.16 1.48 11.39
N SER A 43 7.78 0.50 10.76
CA SER A 43 9.16 0.65 10.34
C SER A 43 9.08 1.39 9.01
N MET A 44 9.53 2.64 9.01
CA MET A 44 9.87 3.36 7.79
C MET A 44 10.74 2.43 6.93
N VAL A 45 10.14 1.84 5.91
CA VAL A 45 10.83 1.72 4.64
C VAL A 45 10.27 2.86 3.85
N GLU A 46 10.86 4.04 4.02
CA GLU A 46 10.94 5.02 2.95
C GLU A 46 11.54 4.27 1.77
N THR A 47 10.71 3.69 0.91
CA THR A 47 11.14 3.38 -0.44
C THR A 47 11.42 4.73 -1.07
N GLU A 48 12.67 5.19 -0.94
CA GLU A 48 13.31 6.06 -1.90
C GLU A 48 12.88 5.57 -3.27
N ILE A 49 12.10 6.40 -3.96
CA ILE A 49 11.73 6.19 -5.34
C ILE A 49 13.07 6.12 -6.07
N ILE A 50 13.46 4.92 -6.51
CA ILE A 50 14.55 4.76 -7.45
C ILE A 50 14.00 5.40 -8.73
N ASP A 51 14.46 6.62 -9.01
CA ASP A 51 14.23 7.30 -10.27
C ASP A 51 15.02 6.54 -11.34
N GLU A 52 14.40 5.48 -11.88
CA GLU A 52 14.87 4.75 -13.06
C GLU A 52 14.22 5.36 -14.31
N THR A 53 14.42 6.65 -14.53
CA THR A 53 14.24 7.31 -15.82
C THR A 53 15.58 7.99 -16.08
N GLU A 54 16.46 7.48 -16.95
CA GLU A 54 16.35 7.53 -18.41
C GLU A 54 17.01 6.30 -19.06
N ILE A 55 16.20 5.41 -19.65
CA ILE A 55 16.65 4.48 -20.70
C ILE A 55 16.35 5.18 -22.03
N ASP A 56 17.24 6.06 -22.49
CA ASP A 56 17.19 6.52 -23.87
C ASP A 56 18.09 5.62 -24.71
N LYS A 57 17.43 4.68 -25.41
CA LYS A 57 17.99 4.00 -26.57
C LYS A 57 18.08 5.04 -27.70
N ASP A 58 19.26 5.61 -27.95
CA ASP A 58 19.57 6.05 -29.30
C ASP A 58 20.53 5.04 -29.95
N THR A 59 19.96 4.36 -30.93
CA THR A 59 20.63 3.44 -31.83
C THR A 59 20.89 4.26 -33.08
N GLY A 60 22.14 4.65 -33.32
CA GLY A 60 22.48 5.48 -34.48
C GLY A 60 23.92 5.26 -34.93
N GLU A 61 24.09 4.33 -35.88
CA GLU A 61 25.24 4.31 -36.79
C GLU A 61 25.33 5.65 -37.55
N GLY A 62 26.55 6.20 -37.64
CA GLY A 62 26.90 7.35 -38.47
C GLY A 62 28.40 7.59 -38.50
#